data_AF-A0A6M0PAH3-F1
#
_entry.id   AF-A0A6M0PAH3-F1
#
_cell.length_a   1.000
_cell.length_b   1.000
_cell.length_c   1.000
_cell.angle_alpha   90.00
_cell.angle_beta   90.00
_cell.angle_gamma   90.00
#
_symmetry.space_group_name_H-M   'P 1'
#
loop_
_entity.id
_entity.type
_entity.pdbx_description
1 polymer ?
#
loop_
_entity_poly.entity_id
_entity_poly.type
_entity_poly.pdbx_seq_one_letter_code
_entity_poly.pdbx_strand_id
1 'polypeptide(L)'
;MGITFTNELPNGIKRGYDYDTGEKMISIPDNGEFLITSRKKVNAYKDLIKNSREQPSYTCSNMDSIKEVIRTLEEKHCGYLLYLQCFMDFGGLLIKGSKYKDPMNKNDIQKVLGLGRTTFSYFFNTMIKNDIIHLEGEHFRVNAKYHWKGDSNVTNLIRSYTTTLKELYKSVNAKDLGFIYKLLPYVHKETNFLCENPIEKNPLLIRPLNKKNIARIVGVDEKTVYRKLLKLKLSDMYVFGEVSKGGVNNAYMINPFIFYRKGGKPDKTLKTIFLFNPQK
;
A
#
# COMPACT_ATOMS: atom_id res chain seq x y z
N MET A 1 -12.32 41.78 -6.57
CA MET A 1 -11.24 40.88 -6.16
C MET A 1 -9.91 41.55 -6.41
N GLY A 2 -9.44 42.34 -5.43
CA GLY A 2 -8.11 42.93 -5.47
C GLY A 2 -7.11 41.97 -4.82
N ILE A 3 -5.94 41.79 -5.44
CA ILE A 3 -4.80 41.11 -4.81
C ILE A 3 -3.62 42.08 -4.94
N THR A 4 -3.01 42.44 -3.81
CA THR A 4 -1.81 43.31 -3.80
C THR A 4 -0.61 42.54 -3.31
N PHE A 5 0.52 42.68 -4.00
CA PHE A 5 1.81 42.16 -3.60
C PHE A 5 2.65 43.28 -2.98
N THR A 6 3.26 43.02 -1.82
CA THR A 6 3.96 44.03 -1.03
C THR A 6 5.46 43.83 -0.96
N ASN A 7 5.98 42.63 -1.27
CA ASN A 7 7.42 42.32 -1.19
C ASN A 7 7.84 41.24 -2.20
N GLU A 8 8.98 41.45 -2.86
CA GLU A 8 9.67 40.45 -3.66
C GLU A 8 10.71 39.70 -2.79
N LEU A 9 10.75 38.37 -2.95
CA LEU A 9 11.68 37.45 -2.30
C LEU A 9 12.65 36.87 -3.35
N PRO A 10 13.76 36.22 -2.91
CA PRO A 10 14.64 35.49 -3.82
C PRO A 10 13.87 34.52 -4.74
N ASN A 11 14.36 34.35 -5.97
CA ASN A 11 13.77 33.52 -7.04
C ASN A 11 12.40 34.00 -7.58
N GLY A 12 12.12 35.31 -7.55
CA GLY A 12 10.93 35.90 -8.19
C GLY A 12 9.60 35.68 -7.45
N ILE A 13 9.66 35.23 -6.19
CA ILE A 13 8.48 34.96 -5.36
C ILE A 13 7.93 36.28 -4.81
N LYS A 14 6.62 36.54 -4.90
CA LYS A 14 6.00 37.75 -4.32
C LYS A 14 5.05 37.41 -3.17
N ARG A 15 4.99 38.25 -2.13
CA ARG A 15 4.05 38.12 -1.00
C ARG A 15 2.91 39.12 -1.14
N GLY A 16 1.69 38.69 -0.86
CA GLY A 16 0.52 39.55 -0.94
C GLY A 16 -0.59 39.15 0.01
N TYR A 17 -1.70 39.86 -0.08
CA TYR A 17 -2.90 39.58 0.70
C TYR A 17 -4.12 39.70 -0.21
N ASP A 18 -5.09 38.84 0.03
CA ASP A 18 -6.43 38.96 -0.53
C ASP A 18 -7.23 39.98 0.30
N TYR A 19 -7.76 41.03 -0.33
CA TYR A 19 -8.45 42.11 0.40
C TYR A 19 -9.82 41.70 0.94
N ASP A 20 -10.47 40.74 0.30
CA ASP A 20 -11.83 40.34 0.63
C ASP A 20 -11.82 39.37 1.83
N THR A 21 -10.74 38.60 2.00
CA THR A 21 -10.62 37.55 3.03
C THR A 21 -9.52 37.80 4.07
N GLY A 22 -8.58 38.72 3.80
CA GLY A 22 -7.40 38.95 4.63
C GLY A 22 -6.37 37.81 4.60
N GLU A 23 -6.53 36.81 3.72
CA GLU A 23 -5.64 35.65 3.67
C GLU A 23 -4.25 36.04 3.11
N LYS A 24 -3.19 35.54 3.75
CA LYS A 24 -1.80 35.72 3.29
C LYS A 24 -1.55 34.87 2.04
N MET A 25 -1.22 35.54 0.94
CA MET A 25 -0.97 34.93 -0.38
C MET A 25 0.50 34.96 -0.75
N ILE A 26 0.91 34.00 -1.59
CA ILE A 26 2.25 33.96 -2.20
C ILE A 26 2.06 33.70 -3.70
N SER A 27 2.79 34.44 -4.53
CA SER A 27 2.94 34.20 -5.95
C SER A 27 4.27 33.47 -6.20
N ILE A 28 4.21 32.34 -6.92
CA ILE A 28 5.36 31.49 -7.23
C ILE A 28 5.48 31.38 -8.76
N PRO A 29 6.67 31.59 -9.35
CA PRO A 29 6.89 31.36 -10.78
C PRO A 29 6.70 29.88 -11.14
N ASP A 30 5.90 29.59 -12.17
CA ASP A 30 5.65 28.24 -12.70
C ASP A 30 5.64 28.29 -14.24
N ASN A 31 6.66 27.72 -14.89
CA ASN A 31 6.79 27.65 -16.36
C ASN A 31 6.50 28.98 -17.12
N GLY A 32 6.86 30.13 -16.55
CA GLY A 32 6.64 31.44 -17.16
C GLY A 32 5.35 32.15 -16.72
N GLU A 33 4.49 31.48 -15.94
CA GLU A 33 3.31 32.05 -15.28
C GLU A 33 3.52 32.22 -13.78
N PHE A 34 2.55 32.84 -13.08
CA PHE A 34 2.57 33.01 -11.63
C PHE A 34 1.37 32.32 -10.99
N LEU A 35 1.63 31.36 -10.11
CA LEU A 35 0.59 30.66 -9.37
C LEU A 35 0.30 31.40 -8.06
N ILE A 36 -0.90 31.99 -7.95
CA ILE A 36 -1.35 32.72 -6.76
C ILE A 36 -2.08 31.73 -5.84
N THR A 37 -1.54 31.49 -4.65
CA THR A 37 -2.15 30.56 -3.70
C THR A 37 -1.89 30.96 -2.26
N SER A 38 -2.70 30.46 -1.33
CA SER A 38 -2.60 30.84 0.06
C SER A 38 -1.42 30.18 0.75
N ARG A 39 -0.83 30.87 1.72
CA ARG A 39 0.33 30.36 2.47
C ARG A 39 0.02 29.03 3.17
N LYS A 40 -1.22 28.82 3.59
CA LYS A 40 -1.68 27.56 4.20
C LYS A 40 -1.63 26.41 3.18
N LYS A 41 -2.11 26.63 1.95
CA LYS A 41 -2.03 25.65 0.86
C LYS A 41 -0.59 25.38 0.42
N VAL A 42 0.24 26.42 0.32
CA VAL A 42 1.68 26.28 -0.01
C VAL A 42 2.43 25.52 1.07
N ASN A 43 2.19 25.82 2.35
CA ASN A 43 2.84 25.09 3.45
C ASN A 43 2.37 23.63 3.47
N ALA A 44 1.06 23.38 3.31
CA ALA A 44 0.55 22.02 3.17
C ALA A 44 1.18 21.29 1.97
N TYR A 45 1.36 21.96 0.84
CA TYR A 45 2.04 21.41 -0.35
C TYR A 45 3.53 21.15 -0.10
N LYS A 46 4.24 22.06 0.57
CA LYS A 46 5.64 21.88 0.97
C LYS A 46 5.80 20.73 1.96
N ASP A 47 4.88 20.59 2.90
CA ASP A 47 4.84 19.48 3.84
C ASP A 47 4.54 18.17 3.10
N LEU A 48 3.65 18.16 2.11
CA LEU A 48 3.42 17.02 1.22
C LEU A 48 4.69 16.63 0.44
N ILE A 49 5.42 17.59 -0.13
CA ILE A 49 6.69 17.34 -0.85
C ILE A 49 7.77 16.83 0.10
N LYS A 50 7.94 17.47 1.27
CA LYS A 50 8.92 17.05 2.28
C LYS A 50 8.62 15.64 2.78
N ASN A 51 7.35 15.37 3.10
CA ASN A 51 6.90 14.04 3.49
C ASN A 51 7.11 13.02 2.36
N SER A 52 6.84 13.39 1.10
CA SER A 52 7.05 12.53 -0.09
C SER A 52 8.51 12.07 -0.23
N ARG A 53 9.48 12.97 -0.04
CA ARG A 53 10.92 12.63 -0.09
C ARG A 53 11.37 11.69 1.03
N GLU A 54 10.67 11.66 2.15
CA GLU A 54 10.96 10.77 3.28
C GLU A 54 10.06 9.53 3.33
N GLN A 55 9.09 9.38 2.41
CA GLN A 55 8.17 8.23 2.43
C GLN A 55 8.88 6.96 1.94
N PRO A 56 8.73 5.83 2.67
CA PRO A 56 9.22 4.56 2.17
C PRO A 56 8.59 4.27 0.80
N SER A 57 9.37 3.69 -0.12
CA SER A 57 8.81 3.22 -1.38
C SER A 57 7.64 2.29 -1.10
N TYR A 58 6.55 2.47 -1.84
CA TYR A 58 5.37 1.61 -1.77
C TYR A 58 4.83 1.34 -3.16
N THR A 59 4.01 0.30 -3.28
CA THR A 59 3.06 0.12 -4.38
C THR A 59 1.65 0.27 -3.85
N CYS A 60 0.75 0.68 -4.72
CA CYS A 60 -0.67 0.79 -4.45
C CYS A 60 -1.39 -0.41 -5.06
N SER A 61 -2.46 -0.86 -4.42
CA SER A 61 -3.36 -1.88 -4.95
C SER A 61 -4.79 -1.35 -4.94
N ASN A 62 -5.57 -1.63 -5.98
CA ASN A 62 -6.97 -1.20 -6.10
C ASN A 62 -7.88 -2.19 -5.38
N MET A 63 -8.50 -1.77 -4.28
CA MET A 63 -9.23 -2.68 -3.39
C MET A 63 -10.53 -3.22 -3.98
N ASP A 64 -11.02 -2.62 -5.07
CA ASP A 64 -12.16 -3.12 -5.82
C ASP A 64 -11.74 -4.08 -6.92
N SER A 65 -10.78 -3.70 -7.77
CA SER A 65 -10.31 -4.53 -8.88
C SER A 65 -9.54 -5.77 -8.41
N ILE A 66 -8.79 -5.72 -7.30
CA ILE A 66 -8.00 -6.88 -6.85
C ILE A 66 -8.88 -8.07 -6.44
N LYS A 67 -10.18 -7.86 -6.22
CA LYS A 67 -11.13 -8.94 -5.94
C LYS A 67 -11.24 -9.90 -7.13
N GLU A 68 -11.02 -9.42 -8.36
CA GLU A 68 -10.94 -10.26 -9.55
C GLU A 68 -9.73 -11.19 -9.47
N VAL A 69 -8.56 -10.64 -9.15
CA VAL A 69 -7.30 -11.38 -8.95
C VAL A 69 -7.45 -12.43 -7.84
N ILE A 70 -8.05 -12.05 -6.70
CA ILE A 70 -8.25 -12.96 -5.56
C ILE A 70 -9.15 -14.16 -5.92
N ARG A 71 -10.13 -13.97 -6.80
CA ARG A 71 -11.04 -15.05 -7.23
C ARG A 71 -10.41 -15.99 -8.25
N THR A 72 -9.49 -15.50 -9.07
CA THR A 72 -8.86 -16.29 -10.15
C THR A 72 -7.60 -17.01 -9.70
N LEU A 73 -6.87 -16.46 -8.72
CA LEU A 73 -5.58 -16.97 -8.31
C LEU A 73 -5.66 -17.88 -7.07
N GLU A 74 -4.83 -18.92 -7.09
CA GLU A 74 -4.51 -19.68 -5.88
C GLU A 74 -3.72 -18.83 -4.88
N GLU A 75 -3.81 -19.18 -3.59
CA GLU A 75 -3.16 -18.45 -2.49
C GLU A 75 -1.66 -18.23 -2.73
N LYS A 76 -0.95 -19.26 -3.21
CA LYS A 76 0.49 -19.16 -3.47
C LYS A 76 0.82 -18.14 -4.56
N HIS A 77 -0.01 -18.04 -5.60
CA HIS A 77 0.17 -17.05 -6.68
C HIS A 77 -0.12 -15.62 -6.19
N CYS A 78 -1.15 -15.43 -5.36
CA CYS A 78 -1.39 -14.14 -4.70
C CYS A 78 -0.16 -13.68 -3.90
N GLY A 79 0.50 -14.58 -3.17
CA GLY A 79 1.71 -14.23 -2.42
C GLY A 79 2.90 -13.86 -3.31
N TYR A 80 3.11 -14.59 -4.39
CA TYR A 80 4.15 -14.23 -5.37
C TYR A 80 3.86 -12.89 -6.04
N LEU A 81 2.60 -12.61 -6.40
CA LEU A 81 2.20 -11.33 -6.97
C LEU A 81 2.41 -10.18 -5.98
N LEU A 82 2.00 -10.37 -4.72
CA LEU A 82 2.18 -9.39 -3.65
C LEU A 82 3.64 -8.96 -3.51
N TYR A 83 4.57 -9.90 -3.62
CA TYR A 83 5.99 -9.60 -3.60
C TYR A 83 6.52 -9.07 -4.94
N LEU A 84 6.07 -9.60 -6.08
CA LEU A 84 6.55 -9.17 -7.40
C LEU A 84 6.24 -7.70 -7.69
N GLN A 85 5.07 -7.19 -7.28
CA GLN A 85 4.74 -5.77 -7.48
C GLN A 85 5.80 -4.84 -6.85
N CYS A 86 6.54 -5.26 -5.82
CA CYS A 86 7.63 -4.48 -5.21
C CYS A 86 8.82 -4.19 -6.15
N PHE A 87 8.80 -4.74 -7.37
CA PHE A 87 9.80 -4.53 -8.41
C PHE A 87 9.26 -3.70 -9.58
N MET A 88 8.05 -3.14 -9.47
CA MET A 88 7.51 -2.26 -10.51
C MET A 88 8.02 -0.82 -10.38
N ASP A 89 8.21 -0.16 -11.51
CA ASP A 89 8.44 1.28 -11.59
C ASP A 89 7.12 2.08 -11.63
N PHE A 90 7.20 3.40 -11.86
CA PHE A 90 6.02 4.27 -11.93
C PHE A 90 5.12 4.01 -13.15
N GLY A 91 5.65 3.43 -14.22
CA GLY A 91 4.89 3.00 -15.39
C GLY A 91 4.44 1.54 -15.31
N GLY A 92 4.65 0.87 -14.18
CA GLY A 92 4.33 -0.54 -13.99
C GLY A 92 5.30 -1.54 -14.61
N LEU A 93 6.41 -1.08 -15.19
CA LEU A 93 7.48 -1.93 -15.72
C LEU A 93 8.18 -2.68 -14.58
N LEU A 94 8.33 -4.00 -14.73
CA LEU A 94 9.13 -4.81 -13.82
C LEU A 94 10.62 -4.55 -14.06
N ILE A 95 11.31 -4.05 -13.04
CA ILE A 95 12.72 -3.65 -13.09
C ILE A 95 13.56 -4.36 -12.03
N LYS A 96 14.82 -4.65 -12.35
CA LYS A 96 15.75 -5.39 -11.48
C LYS A 96 15.98 -4.71 -10.12
N GLY A 97 15.90 -3.38 -10.06
CA GLY A 97 15.93 -2.63 -8.82
C GLY A 97 15.67 -1.15 -9.01
N SER A 98 15.41 -0.42 -7.92
CA SER A 98 15.13 1.02 -7.99
C SER A 98 16.32 1.86 -8.43
N LYS A 99 17.56 1.37 -8.22
CA LYS A 99 18.80 2.05 -8.59
C LYS A 99 19.17 1.85 -10.06
N TYR A 100 18.91 0.65 -10.59
CA TYR A 100 19.16 0.27 -11.98
C TYR A 100 17.82 -0.16 -12.58
N LYS A 101 17.22 0.75 -13.36
CA LYS A 101 15.87 0.58 -13.96
C LYS A 101 15.85 -0.40 -15.14
N ASP A 102 16.78 -1.35 -15.15
CA ASP A 102 16.87 -2.34 -16.21
C ASP A 102 15.62 -3.22 -16.18
N PRO A 103 14.92 -3.38 -17.32
CA PRO A 103 13.78 -4.28 -17.43
C PRO A 103 14.14 -5.70 -17.02
N MET A 104 13.24 -6.37 -16.30
CA MET A 104 13.35 -7.79 -16.00
C MET A 104 12.90 -8.62 -17.21
N ASN A 105 13.69 -9.62 -17.58
CA ASN A 105 13.21 -10.71 -18.42
C ASN A 105 12.57 -11.84 -17.58
N LYS A 106 12.05 -12.89 -18.22
CA LYS A 106 11.42 -14.03 -17.50
C LYS A 106 12.37 -14.69 -16.49
N ASN A 107 13.67 -14.83 -16.83
CA ASN A 107 14.66 -15.44 -15.94
C ASN A 107 14.93 -14.57 -14.71
N ASP A 108 14.95 -13.25 -14.87
CA ASP A 108 15.12 -12.32 -13.75
C ASP A 108 13.93 -12.41 -12.78
N ILE A 109 12.69 -12.43 -13.31
CA ILE A 109 11.47 -12.58 -12.51
C ILE A 109 11.51 -13.91 -11.75
N GLN A 110 11.84 -15.01 -12.43
CA GLN A 110 11.98 -16.33 -11.81
C GLN A 110 12.98 -16.32 -10.65
N LYS A 111 14.16 -15.74 -10.87
CA LYS A 111 15.23 -15.67 -9.86
C LYS A 111 14.80 -14.84 -8.65
N VAL A 112 14.18 -13.68 -8.87
CA VAL A 112 13.72 -12.80 -7.79
C VAL A 112 12.64 -13.46 -6.93
N LEU A 113 11.72 -14.19 -7.56
CA LEU A 113 10.70 -14.97 -6.84
C LEU A 113 11.29 -16.21 -6.14
N GLY A 114 12.50 -16.63 -6.48
CA GLY A 114 13.14 -17.83 -5.92
C GLY A 114 12.44 -19.12 -6.34
N LEU A 115 11.95 -19.20 -7.60
CA LEU A 115 11.14 -20.32 -8.07
C LEU A 115 11.90 -21.28 -8.98
N GLY A 116 11.63 -22.58 -8.78
CA GLY A 116 11.98 -23.60 -9.76
C GLY A 116 11.18 -23.44 -11.05
N ARG A 117 11.70 -23.97 -12.17
CA ARG A 117 11.19 -23.77 -13.53
C ARG A 117 9.69 -24.08 -13.67
N THR A 118 9.24 -25.22 -13.14
CA THR A 118 7.83 -25.65 -13.24
C THR A 118 6.88 -24.73 -12.48
N THR A 119 7.23 -24.38 -11.23
CA THR A 119 6.40 -23.47 -10.41
C THR A 119 6.35 -22.08 -11.02
N PHE A 120 7.49 -21.60 -11.54
CA PHE A 120 7.56 -20.32 -12.22
C PHE A 120 6.71 -20.29 -13.50
N SER A 121 6.83 -21.31 -14.36
CA SER A 121 6.04 -21.40 -15.59
C SER A 121 4.55 -21.36 -15.30
N TYR A 122 4.09 -22.11 -14.29
CA TYR A 122 2.69 -22.11 -13.87
C TYR A 122 2.25 -20.73 -13.36
N PHE A 123 3.01 -20.13 -12.44
CA PHE A 123 2.74 -18.78 -11.94
C PHE A 123 2.67 -17.75 -13.07
N PHE A 124 3.70 -17.70 -13.91
CA PHE A 124 3.87 -16.69 -14.93
C PHE A 124 2.79 -16.78 -16.00
N ASN A 125 2.51 -18.00 -16.51
CA ASN A 125 1.44 -18.21 -17.49
C ASN A 125 0.07 -17.86 -16.90
N THR A 126 -0.14 -18.09 -15.60
CA THR A 126 -1.37 -17.67 -14.92
C THR A 126 -1.49 -16.14 -14.87
N MET A 127 -0.39 -15.41 -14.61
CA MET A 127 -0.42 -13.94 -14.59
C MET A 127 -0.72 -13.37 -15.99
N ILE A 128 -0.09 -13.91 -17.03
CA ILE A 128 -0.33 -13.49 -18.43
C ILE A 128 -1.77 -13.80 -18.86
N LYS A 129 -2.24 -15.03 -18.61
CA LYS A 129 -3.59 -15.46 -19.00
C LYS A 129 -4.70 -14.59 -18.40
N ASN A 130 -4.50 -14.08 -17.18
CA ASN A 130 -5.47 -13.25 -16.48
C ASN A 130 -5.21 -11.74 -16.63
N ASP A 131 -4.31 -11.33 -17.54
CA ASP A 131 -3.92 -9.93 -17.78
C ASP A 131 -3.52 -9.18 -16.50
N ILE A 132 -2.88 -9.88 -15.56
CA ILE A 132 -2.31 -9.29 -14.34
C ILE A 132 -0.92 -8.74 -14.64
N ILE A 133 -0.19 -9.46 -15.48
CA ILE A 133 1.06 -9.04 -16.10
C ILE A 133 0.86 -9.17 -17.61
N HIS A 134 1.31 -8.20 -18.38
CA HIS A 134 1.30 -8.28 -19.83
C HIS A 134 2.67 -7.92 -20.40
N LEU A 135 2.89 -8.37 -21.64
CA LEU A 135 4.06 -8.00 -22.43
C LEU A 135 3.69 -6.77 -23.26
N GLU A 136 4.39 -5.67 -23.06
CA GLU A 136 4.31 -4.47 -23.90
C GLU A 136 5.65 -4.29 -24.61
N GLY A 137 5.66 -4.47 -25.94
CA GLY A 137 6.91 -4.60 -26.70
C GLY A 137 7.72 -5.81 -26.22
N GLU A 138 8.91 -5.56 -25.68
CA GLU A 138 9.80 -6.60 -25.13
C GLU A 138 9.81 -6.65 -23.60
N HIS A 139 8.91 -5.91 -22.94
CA HIS A 139 9.00 -5.66 -21.51
C HIS A 139 7.74 -6.08 -20.76
N PHE A 140 7.93 -6.66 -19.57
CA PHE A 140 6.82 -7.09 -18.73
C PHE A 140 6.34 -5.96 -17.82
N ARG A 141 5.04 -5.68 -17.88
CA ARG A 141 4.38 -4.70 -17.03
C ARG A 141 3.30 -5.34 -16.18
N VAL A 142 3.14 -4.81 -14.96
CA VAL A 142 2.01 -5.13 -14.10
C VAL A 142 0.83 -4.24 -14.52
N ASN A 143 -0.36 -4.83 -14.63
CA ASN A 143 -1.55 -4.11 -15.03
C ASN A 143 -1.98 -3.09 -13.95
N ALA A 144 -1.99 -1.81 -14.34
CA ALA A 144 -2.37 -0.69 -13.48
C ALA A 144 -3.80 -0.75 -12.95
N LYS A 145 -4.68 -1.58 -13.57
CA LYS A 145 -6.00 -1.91 -13.03
C LYS A 145 -5.93 -2.46 -11.60
N TYR A 146 -4.89 -3.25 -11.29
CA TYR A 146 -4.75 -3.95 -10.01
C TYR A 146 -3.70 -3.32 -9.11
N HIS A 147 -2.51 -3.03 -9.66
CA HIS A 147 -1.36 -2.54 -8.91
C HIS A 147 -0.63 -1.44 -9.67
N TRP A 148 -0.19 -0.40 -8.97
CA TRP A 148 0.59 0.71 -9.56
C TRP A 148 1.52 1.33 -8.54
N LYS A 149 2.33 2.30 -8.97
CA LYS A 149 3.16 3.12 -8.09
C LYS A 149 2.88 4.60 -8.33
N GLY A 150 2.84 5.38 -7.26
CA GLY A 150 2.55 6.81 -7.32
C GLY A 150 1.06 7.13 -7.31
N ASP A 151 0.72 8.28 -7.89
CA ASP A 151 -0.61 8.86 -7.83
C ASP A 151 -1.59 8.16 -8.80
N SER A 152 -2.86 8.16 -8.42
CA SER A 152 -3.97 7.69 -9.27
C SER A 152 -5.29 8.30 -8.81
N ASN A 153 -6.31 8.21 -9.65
CA ASN A 153 -7.68 8.61 -9.30
C ASN A 153 -8.41 7.55 -8.44
N VAL A 154 -7.77 6.41 -8.15
CA VAL A 154 -8.37 5.35 -7.31
C VAL A 154 -8.37 5.81 -5.85
N THR A 155 -9.56 6.03 -5.29
CA THR A 155 -9.71 6.44 -3.88
C THR A 155 -9.68 5.26 -2.91
N ASN A 156 -10.07 4.09 -3.38
CA ASN A 156 -10.16 2.86 -2.59
C ASN A 156 -8.92 1.99 -2.79
N LEU A 157 -7.80 2.41 -2.21
CA LEU A 157 -6.50 1.73 -2.35
C LEU A 157 -5.91 1.29 -1.01
N ILE A 158 -4.88 0.44 -1.09
CA ILE A 158 -3.93 0.20 0.01
C ILE A 158 -2.50 0.33 -0.50
N ARG A 159 -1.63 0.93 0.31
CA ARG A 159 -0.19 1.01 0.07
C ARG A 159 0.49 -0.19 0.71
N SER A 160 1.35 -0.85 -0.03
CA SER A 160 2.23 -1.93 0.43
C SER A 160 3.66 -1.40 0.48
N TYR A 161 4.24 -1.27 1.66
CA TYR A 161 5.59 -0.70 1.79
C TYR A 161 6.65 -1.68 1.27
N THR A 162 7.36 -1.28 0.22
CA THR A 162 8.25 -2.12 -0.59
C THR A 162 9.35 -2.77 0.25
N THR A 163 10.08 -2.00 1.06
CA THR A 163 11.18 -2.53 1.88
C THR A 163 10.66 -3.55 2.89
N THR A 164 9.65 -3.15 3.66
CA THR A 164 8.98 -3.98 4.68
C THR A 164 8.45 -5.30 4.09
N LEU A 165 7.81 -5.22 2.92
CA LEU A 165 7.23 -6.39 2.27
C LEU A 165 8.29 -7.32 1.66
N LYS A 166 9.40 -6.77 1.14
CA LYS A 166 10.54 -7.57 0.69
C LYS A 166 11.22 -8.29 1.85
N GLU A 167 11.30 -7.68 3.03
CA GLU A 167 11.79 -8.33 4.24
C GLU A 167 10.84 -9.44 4.70
N LEU A 168 9.53 -9.17 4.69
CA LEU A 168 8.52 -10.17 5.04
C LEU A 168 8.63 -11.41 4.14
N TYR A 169 8.82 -11.24 2.83
CA TYR A 169 8.99 -12.36 1.89
C TYR A 169 10.17 -13.28 2.23
N LYS A 170 11.20 -12.78 2.94
CA LYS A 170 12.34 -13.60 3.38
C LYS A 170 12.00 -14.46 4.59
N SER A 171 11.03 -14.04 5.43
CA SER A 171 10.68 -14.71 6.68
C SER A 171 9.40 -15.55 6.60
N VAL A 172 8.55 -15.35 5.59
CA VAL A 172 7.30 -16.10 5.42
C VAL A 172 7.19 -16.73 4.03
N ASN A 173 6.46 -17.85 3.94
CA ASN A 173 6.25 -18.50 2.65
C ASN A 173 5.19 -17.76 1.81
N ALA A 174 5.16 -18.07 0.51
CA ALA A 174 4.22 -17.44 -0.42
C ALA A 174 2.74 -17.72 -0.14
N LYS A 175 2.39 -18.85 0.50
CA LYS A 175 0.98 -19.08 0.89
C LYS A 175 0.58 -18.12 2.02
N ASP A 176 1.44 -17.88 2.99
CA ASP A 176 1.18 -16.92 4.06
C ASP A 176 1.05 -15.49 3.54
N LEU A 177 1.84 -15.10 2.55
CA LEU A 177 1.63 -13.83 1.84
C LEU A 177 0.33 -13.81 1.04
N GLY A 178 -0.04 -14.93 0.42
CA GLY A 178 -1.33 -15.09 -0.23
C GLY A 178 -2.52 -14.90 0.70
N PHE A 179 -2.44 -15.47 1.90
CA PHE A 179 -3.40 -15.27 2.97
C PHE A 179 -3.55 -13.78 3.30
N ILE A 180 -2.43 -13.07 3.45
CA ILE A 180 -2.44 -11.62 3.70
C ILE A 180 -3.06 -10.86 2.52
N TYR A 181 -2.66 -11.19 1.29
CA TYR A 181 -3.14 -10.55 0.06
C TYR A 181 -4.68 -10.61 -0.05
N LYS A 182 -5.26 -11.77 0.23
CA LYS A 182 -6.71 -11.99 0.21
C LYS A 182 -7.47 -11.15 1.24
N LEU A 183 -6.80 -10.70 2.31
CA LEU A 183 -7.39 -9.87 3.36
C LEU A 183 -7.29 -8.37 3.09
N LEU A 184 -6.43 -7.92 2.17
CA LEU A 184 -6.22 -6.50 1.88
C LEU A 184 -7.51 -5.72 1.58
N PRO A 185 -8.48 -6.25 0.79
CA PRO A 185 -9.75 -5.54 0.55
C PRO A 185 -10.50 -5.18 1.84
N TYR A 186 -10.34 -5.98 2.90
CA TYR A 186 -11.09 -5.90 4.16
C TYR A 186 -10.38 -5.05 5.23
N VAL A 187 -9.24 -4.45 4.92
CA VAL A 187 -8.52 -3.57 5.86
C VAL A 187 -9.26 -2.25 6.01
N HIS A 188 -9.67 -1.87 7.20
CA HIS A 188 -10.40 -0.63 7.41
C HIS A 188 -9.53 0.59 7.08
N LYS A 189 -10.09 1.56 6.36
CA LYS A 189 -9.37 2.75 5.90
C LYS A 189 -8.77 3.55 7.04
N GLU A 190 -9.51 3.69 8.14
CA GLU A 190 -9.11 4.59 9.22
C GLU A 190 -8.27 3.93 10.32
N THR A 191 -8.49 2.64 10.56
CA THR A 191 -8.00 1.93 11.75
C THR A 191 -7.17 0.68 11.43
N ASN A 192 -7.06 0.29 10.15
CA ASN A 192 -6.41 -0.93 9.71
C ASN A 192 -7.02 -2.25 10.26
N PHE A 193 -8.18 -2.20 10.92
CA PHE A 193 -8.91 -3.40 11.34
C PHE A 193 -9.44 -4.20 10.15
N LEU A 194 -9.38 -5.52 10.22
CA LEU A 194 -10.08 -6.39 9.29
C LEU A 194 -11.58 -6.31 9.57
N CYS A 195 -12.36 -5.84 8.61
CA CYS A 195 -13.80 -5.63 8.72
C CYS A 195 -14.53 -5.86 7.40
N GLU A 196 -15.83 -6.11 7.48
CA GLU A 196 -16.70 -6.34 6.31
C GLU A 196 -16.97 -5.05 5.52
N ASN A 197 -16.94 -3.91 6.21
CA ASN A 197 -17.22 -2.57 5.68
C ASN A 197 -15.98 -1.66 5.81
N PRO A 198 -14.91 -1.89 5.00
CA PRO A 198 -13.60 -1.25 5.14
C PRO A 198 -13.57 0.27 4.90
N ILE A 199 -14.67 0.87 4.44
CA ILE A 199 -14.80 2.30 4.16
C ILE A 199 -15.80 3.01 5.10
N GLU A 200 -16.33 2.29 6.10
CA GLU A 200 -17.22 2.85 7.11
C GLU A 200 -16.55 4.02 7.84
N LYS A 201 -17.27 5.12 8.03
CA LYS A 201 -16.73 6.31 8.70
C LYS A 201 -17.12 6.36 10.16
N ASN A 202 -18.30 5.82 10.50
CA ASN A 202 -18.79 5.79 11.86
C ASN A 202 -18.13 4.62 12.62
N PRO A 203 -17.28 4.89 13.63
CA PRO A 203 -16.58 3.84 14.37
C PRO A 203 -17.52 2.83 15.04
N LEU A 204 -18.75 3.23 15.38
CA LEU A 204 -19.76 2.37 16.01
C LEU A 204 -20.40 1.38 15.04
N LEU A 205 -20.27 1.59 13.73
CA LEU A 205 -20.85 0.76 12.69
C LEU A 205 -19.82 -0.15 12.00
N ILE A 206 -18.55 -0.08 12.39
CA ILE A 206 -17.51 -0.98 11.90
C ILE A 206 -17.89 -2.41 12.30
N ARG A 207 -17.85 -3.35 11.35
CA ARG A 207 -18.14 -4.77 11.57
C ARG A 207 -16.85 -5.60 11.47
N PRO A 208 -16.15 -5.85 12.59
CA PRO A 208 -14.89 -6.59 12.57
C PRO A 208 -15.05 -8.02 12.07
N LEU A 209 -14.06 -8.50 11.32
CA LEU A 209 -13.99 -9.90 10.91
C LEU A 209 -13.45 -10.74 12.06
N ASN A 210 -14.23 -11.72 12.50
CA ASN A 210 -13.74 -12.77 13.39
C ASN A 210 -13.02 -13.88 12.60
N LYS A 211 -12.44 -14.85 13.31
CA LYS A 211 -11.70 -15.99 12.71
C LYS A 211 -12.54 -16.77 11.70
N LYS A 212 -13.82 -17.02 12.00
CA LYS A 212 -14.77 -17.73 11.13
C LYS A 212 -15.01 -16.98 9.83
N ASN A 213 -15.18 -15.67 9.88
CA ASN A 213 -15.37 -14.84 8.69
C ASN A 213 -14.09 -14.81 7.84
N ILE A 214 -12.92 -14.69 8.47
CA ILE A 214 -11.61 -14.74 7.80
C ILE A 214 -11.42 -16.11 7.11
N ALA A 215 -11.74 -17.20 7.80
CA ALA A 215 -11.66 -18.57 7.27
C ALA A 215 -12.47 -18.72 5.98
N ARG A 216 -13.72 -18.23 5.99
CA ARG A 216 -14.60 -18.20 4.81
C ARG A 216 -14.03 -17.36 3.67
N ILE A 217 -13.50 -16.16 3.97
CA ILE A 217 -12.94 -15.25 2.97
C ILE A 217 -11.74 -15.86 2.26
N VAL A 218 -10.84 -16.49 3.01
CA VAL A 218 -9.59 -17.03 2.46
C VAL A 218 -9.80 -18.40 1.82
N GLY A 219 -10.75 -19.18 2.36
CA GLY A 219 -11.00 -20.57 1.96
C GLY A 219 -10.13 -21.58 2.73
N VAL A 220 -9.90 -21.35 4.02
CA VAL A 220 -9.14 -22.23 4.91
C VAL A 220 -9.89 -22.45 6.23
N ASP A 221 -9.47 -23.42 7.04
CA ASP A 221 -10.10 -23.68 8.34
C ASP A 221 -9.72 -22.64 9.43
N GLU A 222 -10.56 -22.50 10.45
CA GLU A 222 -10.36 -21.52 11.53
C GLU A 222 -9.08 -21.75 12.34
N LYS A 223 -8.60 -22.99 12.46
CA LYS A 223 -7.35 -23.31 13.16
C LYS A 223 -6.14 -22.82 12.35
N THR A 224 -6.18 -22.95 11.03
CA THR A 224 -5.19 -22.35 10.12
C THR A 224 -5.19 -20.83 10.22
N VAL A 225 -6.37 -20.20 10.23
CA VAL A 225 -6.51 -18.74 10.43
C VAL A 225 -5.87 -18.32 11.74
N TYR A 226 -6.26 -18.96 12.86
CA TYR A 226 -5.75 -18.64 14.19
C TYR A 226 -4.22 -18.72 14.25
N ARG A 227 -3.65 -19.81 13.70
CA ARG A 227 -2.20 -19.98 13.63
C ARG A 227 -1.53 -18.86 12.84
N LYS A 228 -2.08 -18.48 11.68
CA LYS A 228 -1.51 -17.42 10.82
C LYS A 228 -1.59 -16.05 11.50
N LEU A 229 -2.73 -15.71 12.10
CA LEU A 229 -2.92 -14.46 12.84
C LEU A 229 -1.93 -14.34 14.01
N LEU A 230 -1.65 -15.43 14.73
CA LEU A 230 -0.73 -15.41 15.87
C LEU A 230 0.75 -15.49 15.51
N LYS A 231 1.13 -16.19 14.43
CA LYS A 231 2.54 -16.57 14.21
C LYS A 231 3.25 -15.77 13.12
N LEU A 232 2.52 -15.09 12.25
CA LEU A 232 3.16 -14.36 11.16
C LEU A 232 3.89 -13.13 11.68
N LYS A 233 5.21 -13.13 11.44
CA LYS A 233 6.14 -12.10 11.92
C LYS A 233 6.98 -11.52 10.78
N LEU A 234 7.28 -10.25 10.95
CA LEU A 234 8.30 -9.50 10.24
C LEU A 234 9.37 -9.11 11.27
N SER A 235 10.52 -9.79 11.25
CA SER A 235 11.56 -9.62 12.27
C SER A 235 10.93 -9.78 13.67
N ASP A 236 11.05 -8.78 14.54
CA ASP A 236 10.48 -8.79 15.89
C ASP A 236 9.04 -8.28 15.98
N MET A 237 8.42 -7.91 14.85
CA MET A 237 7.04 -7.41 14.81
C MET A 237 6.07 -8.47 14.29
N TYR A 238 4.86 -8.51 14.83
CA TYR A 238 3.78 -9.31 14.23
C TYR A 238 3.17 -8.62 13.01
N VAL A 239 2.70 -9.42 12.06
CA VAL A 239 1.93 -8.96 10.89
C VAL A 239 0.52 -8.57 11.31
N PHE A 240 -0.03 -9.23 12.33
CA PHE A 240 -1.37 -8.99 12.84
C PHE A 240 -1.32 -8.60 14.33
N GLY A 241 -2.22 -7.70 14.72
CA GLY A 241 -2.51 -7.36 16.10
C GLY A 241 -3.91 -7.84 16.45
N GLU A 242 -4.11 -8.32 17.67
CA GLU A 242 -5.41 -8.73 18.19
C GLU A 242 -5.86 -7.73 19.26
N VAL A 243 -7.09 -7.24 19.12
CA VAL A 243 -7.73 -6.37 20.10
C VAL A 243 -8.91 -7.13 20.68
N SER A 244 -8.84 -7.42 21.97
CA SER A 244 -9.90 -8.06 22.75
C SER A 244 -10.48 -7.06 23.74
N LYS A 245 -11.81 -7.09 23.88
CA LYS A 245 -12.55 -6.36 24.91
C LYS A 245 -13.43 -7.36 25.63
N GLY A 246 -13.43 -7.35 26.97
CA GLY A 246 -14.07 -8.39 27.80
C GLY A 246 -15.44 -8.84 27.28
N GLY A 247 -15.55 -10.12 26.93
CA GLY A 247 -16.78 -10.76 26.44
C GLY A 247 -17.14 -10.53 24.97
N VAL A 248 -16.38 -9.72 24.22
CA VAL A 248 -16.63 -9.43 22.80
C VAL A 248 -15.67 -10.23 21.91
N ASN A 249 -16.15 -10.64 20.74
CA ASN A 249 -15.31 -11.29 19.72
C ASN A 249 -14.08 -10.43 19.40
N ASN A 250 -12.92 -11.08 19.33
CA ASN A 250 -11.65 -10.43 19.02
C ASN A 250 -11.71 -9.75 17.64
N ALA A 251 -11.17 -8.52 17.58
CA ALA A 251 -10.94 -7.80 16.34
C ALA A 251 -9.46 -7.92 15.96
N TYR A 252 -9.19 -8.05 14.66
CA TYR A 252 -7.83 -8.21 14.14
C TYR A 252 -7.44 -6.99 13.32
N MET A 253 -6.20 -6.53 13.48
CA MET A 253 -5.62 -5.41 12.73
C MET A 253 -4.43 -5.90 11.92
N ILE A 254 -4.28 -5.43 10.69
CA ILE A 254 -3.05 -5.64 9.92
C ILE A 254 -2.02 -4.56 10.24
N ASN A 255 -0.75 -4.95 10.38
CA ASN A 255 0.33 -4.05 10.72
C ASN A 255 0.43 -2.89 9.70
N PRO A 256 0.18 -1.63 10.13
CA PRO A 256 0.11 -0.50 9.23
C PRO A 256 1.48 -0.13 8.64
N PHE A 257 2.58 -0.57 9.26
CA PHE A 257 3.94 -0.39 8.71
C PHE A 257 4.25 -1.33 7.54
N ILE A 258 3.37 -2.30 7.28
CA ILE A 258 3.43 -3.18 6.10
C ILE A 258 2.39 -2.70 5.07
N PHE A 259 1.14 -2.50 5.50
CA PHE A 259 0.02 -2.14 4.63
C PHE A 259 -0.78 -0.97 5.18
N TYR A 260 -1.02 0.08 4.40
CA TYR A 260 -1.70 1.29 4.90
C TYR A 260 -2.61 1.94 3.87
N ARG A 261 -3.86 2.24 4.25
CA ARG A 261 -4.85 2.84 3.33
C ARG A 261 -4.80 4.38 3.33
N LYS A 262 -4.46 5.01 4.45
CA LYS A 262 -4.34 6.48 4.51
C LYS A 262 -3.11 6.97 3.74
N GLY A 263 -3.19 8.22 3.31
CA GLY A 263 -2.00 8.97 2.92
C GLY A 263 -1.09 9.22 4.12
N GLY A 264 0.20 9.42 3.88
CA GLY A 264 1.17 9.61 4.95
C GLY A 264 1.79 8.32 5.45
N LYS A 265 2.40 8.40 6.63
CA LYS A 265 2.96 7.27 7.38
C LYS A 265 2.01 6.90 8.52
N PRO A 266 1.98 5.63 8.95
CA PRO A 266 1.30 5.25 10.18
C PRO A 266 1.82 6.03 11.38
N ASP A 267 0.96 6.25 12.37
CA ASP A 267 1.38 6.79 13.66
C ASP A 267 2.38 5.83 14.33
N LYS A 268 3.50 6.37 14.82
CA LYS A 268 4.55 5.61 15.50
C LYS A 268 4.04 4.88 16.74
N THR A 269 3.02 5.42 17.41
CA THR A 269 2.38 4.79 18.57
C THR A 269 1.77 3.43 18.24
N LEU A 270 1.26 3.23 17.01
CA LEU A 270 0.72 1.95 16.57
C LEU A 270 1.79 0.85 16.53
N LYS A 271 3.08 1.20 16.45
CA LYS A 271 4.17 0.22 16.39
C LYS A 271 4.22 -0.63 17.65
N THR A 272 3.87 -0.08 18.81
CA THR A 272 3.90 -0.79 20.10
C THR A 272 2.94 -1.98 20.12
N ILE A 273 1.80 -1.88 19.42
CA ILE A 273 0.80 -2.94 19.29
C ILE A 273 1.38 -4.19 18.62
N PHE A 274 2.39 -4.03 17.75
CA PHE A 274 2.98 -5.12 16.98
C PHE A 274 4.34 -5.58 17.52
N LEU A 275 4.92 -4.87 18.48
CA LEU A 275 6.27 -5.12 19.03
C LEU A 275 6.31 -6.04 20.25
N PHE A 276 5.21 -6.69 20.62
CA PHE A 276 5.16 -7.52 21.84
C PHE A 276 6.07 -8.75 21.73
N ASN A 277 7.27 -8.66 22.28
CA ASN A 277 7.98 -9.85 22.72
C ASN A 277 7.25 -10.38 23.96
N PRO A 278 6.70 -11.61 23.95
CA PRO A 278 6.38 -12.26 25.21
C PRO A 278 7.70 -12.32 25.97
N GLN A 279 7.78 -11.65 27.12
CA GLN A 279 8.84 -11.95 28.07
C GLN A 279 8.72 -13.44 28.36
N LYS A 280 9.78 -14.19 28.04
CA LYS A 280 9.91 -15.59 28.39
C LYS A 280 10.03 -15.73 29.90
#